data_AF-A0A9E8QUT2-F1
#
_entry.id   AF-A0A9E8QUT2-F1
#
_cell.length_a   1.000
_cell.length_b   1.000
_cell.length_c   1.000
_cell.angle_alpha   90.00
_cell.angle_beta   90.00
_cell.angle_gamma   90.00
#
_symmetry.space_group_name_H-M   'P 1'
#
loop_
_entity.id
_entity.type
_entity.pdbx_description
1 polymer ?
#
loop_
_entity_poly.entity_id
_entity_poly.type
_entity_poly.pdbx_seq_one_letter_code
_entity_poly.pdbx_strand_id
1 'polypeptide(L)'
;MKMNAYMADRAASGHAPWDLVEGALVSPAGIAWDGCHSIHVLTDPEEVGRTRSYGYGEKDTHLTVRGLRNTEELLNTVRNWFDDSCGMRFVSASGTKDGQHEITTLIAQFEEAF
;
A
#
# COMPACT_ATOMS: atom_id res chain seq x y z
N MET A 1 -14.15 1.14 -23.13
CA MET A 1 -13.26 1.64 -22.08
C MET A 1 -11.83 1.41 -22.55
N LYS A 2 -10.98 2.42 -22.69
CA LYS A 2 -9.58 2.23 -23.11
C LYS A 2 -8.78 1.80 -21.87
N MET A 3 -8.06 0.69 -21.97
CA MET A 3 -7.14 0.25 -20.92
C MET A 3 -6.06 1.32 -20.73
N ASN A 4 -5.83 1.77 -19.50
CA ASN A 4 -4.74 2.70 -19.18
C ASN A 4 -3.40 1.99 -19.46
N ALA A 5 -2.40 2.71 -19.99
CA ALA A 5 -1.07 2.19 -20.31
C ALA A 5 -0.40 1.49 -19.11
N TYR A 6 -0.71 1.94 -17.88
CA TYR A 6 -0.28 1.31 -16.63
C TYR A 6 -0.83 -0.12 -16.44
N MET A 7 -2.12 -0.32 -16.76
CA MET A 7 -2.75 -1.64 -16.68
C MET A 7 -2.24 -2.60 -17.77
N ALA A 8 -1.89 -2.04 -18.93
CA ALA A 8 -1.31 -2.81 -20.03
C ALA A 8 0.11 -3.30 -19.70
N ASP A 9 0.92 -2.50 -18.99
CA ASP A 9 2.26 -2.85 -18.55
C ASP A 9 2.25 -3.91 -17.42
N ARG A 10 1.31 -3.80 -16.46
CA ARG A 10 1.11 -4.82 -15.41
C ARG A 10 0.66 -6.17 -15.95
N ALA A 11 -0.26 -6.17 -16.91
CA ALA A 11 -0.68 -7.41 -17.57
C ALA A 11 0.49 -8.11 -18.29
N ALA A 12 1.50 -7.35 -18.72
CA ALA A 12 2.70 -7.87 -19.37
C ALA A 12 3.79 -8.33 -18.38
N SER A 13 3.84 -7.79 -17.15
CA SER A 13 4.84 -8.17 -16.13
C SER A 13 4.49 -9.46 -15.37
N GLY A 14 3.26 -9.96 -15.50
CA GLY A 14 2.84 -11.28 -15.01
C GLY A 14 2.69 -11.42 -13.50
N HIS A 15 2.86 -10.35 -12.72
CA HIS A 15 2.68 -10.37 -11.27
C HIS A 15 1.23 -10.07 -10.91
N ALA A 16 0.60 -10.93 -10.09
CA ALA A 16 -0.72 -10.63 -9.57
C ALA A 16 -0.66 -9.37 -8.69
N PRO A 17 -1.76 -8.60 -8.54
CA PRO A 17 -1.73 -7.36 -7.77
C PRO A 17 -1.21 -7.54 -6.35
N TRP A 18 -1.58 -8.66 -5.73
CA TRP A 18 -1.15 -9.04 -4.40
C TRP A 18 0.32 -9.46 -4.29
N ASP A 19 0.94 -9.96 -5.35
CA ASP A 19 2.37 -10.29 -5.35
C ASP A 19 3.21 -9.02 -5.19
N LEU A 20 2.76 -7.90 -5.79
CA LEU A 20 3.44 -6.61 -5.62
C LEU A 20 3.26 -6.04 -4.21
N VAL A 21 2.07 -6.22 -3.62
CA VAL A 21 1.82 -5.82 -2.23
C VAL A 21 2.71 -6.62 -1.28
N GLU A 22 2.76 -7.94 -1.44
CA GLU A 22 3.62 -8.81 -0.66
C GLU A 22 5.11 -8.44 -0.82
N GLY A 23 5.55 -8.22 -2.06
CA GLY A 23 6.92 -7.80 -2.38
C GLY A 23 7.29 -6.43 -1.80
N ALA A 24 6.32 -5.52 -1.62
CA ALA A 24 6.56 -4.22 -1.00
C ALA A 24 6.65 -4.29 0.54
N LEU A 25 6.13 -5.36 1.17
CA LEU A 25 6.17 -5.56 2.63
C LEU A 25 7.54 -6.02 3.13
N VAL A 26 8.62 -5.53 2.53
CA VAL A 26 10.01 -5.79 2.93
C VAL A 26 10.39 -4.97 4.16
N SER A 27 11.25 -5.53 5.01
CA SER A 27 11.66 -4.85 6.23
C SER A 27 12.66 -3.71 5.94
N PRO A 28 12.54 -2.54 6.59
CA PRO A 28 11.48 -2.16 7.53
C PRO A 28 10.22 -1.66 6.81
N ALA A 29 9.09 -2.32 7.04
CA ALA A 29 7.80 -1.91 6.49
C ALA A 29 6.89 -1.30 7.56
N GLY A 30 6.08 -0.32 7.18
CA GLY A 30 4.85 0.07 7.86
C GLY A 30 3.68 -0.08 6.90
N ILE A 31 2.45 -0.06 7.43
CA ILE A 31 1.22 0.00 6.64
C ILE A 31 0.30 1.05 7.24
N ALA A 32 -0.41 1.78 6.39
CA ALA A 32 -1.36 2.81 6.79
C ALA A 32 -2.65 2.74 5.97
N TRP A 33 -3.77 3.10 6.59
CA TRP A 33 -5.08 3.15 5.94
C TRP A 33 -5.89 4.33 6.45
N ASP A 34 -6.56 5.04 5.54
CA ASP A 34 -7.36 6.24 5.85
C ASP A 34 -8.74 5.91 6.43
N GLY A 35 -9.06 4.62 6.61
CA GLY A 35 -10.36 4.16 7.06
C GLY A 35 -11.41 4.07 5.95
N CYS A 36 -11.05 4.27 4.67
CA CYS A 36 -12.02 4.26 3.57
C CYS A 36 -11.52 3.72 2.22
N HIS A 37 -10.40 4.20 1.67
CA HIS A 37 -9.97 3.82 0.30
C HIS A 37 -8.47 4.02 0.00
N SER A 38 -7.71 4.69 0.87
CA SER A 38 -6.28 4.93 0.64
C SER A 38 -5.46 4.01 1.55
N ILE A 39 -4.75 3.04 0.97
CA ILE A 39 -3.88 2.12 1.69
C ILE A 39 -2.43 2.30 1.22
N HIS A 40 -1.52 2.43 2.19
CA HIS A 40 -0.10 2.70 1.93
C HIS A 40 0.79 1.65 2.60
N VAL A 41 1.72 1.08 1.83
CA VAL A 41 2.87 0.31 2.33
C VAL A 41 4.06 1.26 2.42
N LEU A 42 4.60 1.45 3.61
CA LEU A 42 5.67 2.40 3.92
C LEU A 42 6.98 1.62 3.97
N THR A 43 7.86 1.76 2.98
CA THR A 43 9.01 0.86 2.79
C THR A 43 10.25 1.25 3.59
N ASP A 44 10.19 2.36 4.31
CA ASP A 44 11.26 2.83 5.18
C ASP A 44 10.73 3.64 6.38
N PRO A 45 11.57 3.90 7.40
CA PRO A 45 11.15 4.62 8.60
C PRO A 45 10.84 6.11 8.36
N GLU A 46 11.40 6.74 7.33
CA GLU A 46 11.12 8.13 7.01
C GLU A 46 9.66 8.28 6.56
N GLU A 47 9.19 7.38 5.71
CA GLU A 47 7.79 7.34 5.26
C GLU A 47 6.82 7.03 6.41
N VAL A 48 7.23 6.23 7.40
CA VAL A 48 6.44 6.05 8.64
C VAL A 48 6.30 7.37 9.39
N GLY A 49 7.39 8.11 9.56
CA GLY A 49 7.38 9.43 10.22
C GLY A 49 6.53 10.44 9.46
N ARG A 50 6.69 10.50 8.14
CA ARG A 50 5.94 11.39 7.26
C ARG A 50 4.44 11.09 7.28
N THR A 51 4.06 9.82 7.15
CA THR A 51 2.65 9.39 7.19
C THR A 51 2.01 9.69 8.55
N ARG A 52 2.74 9.47 9.65
CA ARG A 52 2.29 9.88 10.99
C ARG A 52 2.07 11.39 11.07
N SER A 53 2.94 12.21 10.48
CA SER A 53 2.79 13.67 10.48
C SER A 53 1.54 14.16 9.73
N TYR A 54 0.97 13.32 8.85
CA TYR A 54 -0.30 13.57 8.18
C TYR A 54 -1.52 13.15 9.00
N GLY A 55 -1.32 12.64 10.23
CA GLY A 55 -2.40 12.25 11.16
C GLY A 55 -2.78 10.76 11.10
N TYR A 56 -2.08 9.93 10.32
CA TYR A 56 -2.36 8.49 10.31
C TYR A 56 -1.99 7.83 11.64
N GLY A 57 -2.90 6.97 12.13
CA GLY A 57 -2.80 6.35 13.45
C GLY A 57 -3.50 7.17 14.55
N GLU A 58 -4.20 8.24 14.17
CA GLU A 58 -5.13 8.97 15.03
C GLU A 58 -6.58 8.50 14.78
N LYS A 59 -7.57 9.28 15.23
CA LYS A 59 -8.98 8.89 15.13
C LYS A 59 -9.37 8.59 13.68
N ASP A 60 -10.07 7.48 13.48
CA ASP A 60 -10.64 7.02 12.20
C ASP A 60 -9.60 6.68 11.11
N THR A 61 -8.29 6.65 11.44
CA THR A 61 -7.21 6.20 10.54
C THR A 61 -6.31 5.18 11.23
N HIS A 62 -5.52 4.45 10.45
CA HIS A 62 -4.68 3.38 10.95
C HIS A 62 -3.24 3.53 10.49
N LEU A 63 -2.31 3.27 11.41
CA LEU A 63 -0.88 3.18 11.13
C LEU A 63 -0.30 2.04 11.96
N THR A 64 0.23 1.03 11.27
CA THR A 64 0.91 -0.11 11.90
C THR A 64 2.36 -0.14 11.42
N VAL A 65 3.30 -0.12 12.36
CA VAL A 65 4.71 -0.38 12.06
C VAL A 65 4.95 -1.88 12.23
N ARG A 66 5.75 -2.50 11.34
CA ARG A 66 5.99 -3.96 11.34
C ARG A 66 6.32 -4.51 12.73
N GLY A 67 7.26 -3.90 13.46
CA GLY A 67 7.69 -4.41 14.76
C GLY A 67 8.12 -5.89 14.67
N LEU A 68 7.48 -6.76 15.46
CA LEU A 68 7.70 -8.22 15.42
C LEU A 68 6.78 -8.96 14.43
N ARG A 69 5.91 -8.25 13.70
CA ARG A 69 4.98 -8.87 12.74
C ARG A 69 5.73 -9.43 11.55
N ASN A 70 5.26 -10.57 11.05
CA ASN A 70 5.78 -11.17 9.83
C ASN A 70 5.08 -10.58 8.58
N THR A 71 5.58 -10.95 7.39
CA THR A 71 5.03 -10.45 6.11
C THR A 71 3.57 -10.86 5.93
N GLU A 72 3.22 -12.10 6.25
CA GLU A 72 1.87 -12.65 6.10
C GLU A 72 0.85 -11.90 6.96
N GLU A 73 1.20 -11.58 8.21
CA GLU A 73 0.33 -10.81 9.11
C GLU A 73 0.04 -9.40 8.58
N LEU A 74 1.05 -8.72 8.02
CA LEU A 74 0.87 -7.41 7.41
C LEU A 74 0.07 -7.49 6.12
N LEU A 75 0.36 -8.49 5.27
CA LEU A 75 -0.37 -8.72 4.03
C LEU A 75 -1.85 -8.99 4.29
N ASN A 76 -2.16 -9.85 5.27
CA ASN A 76 -3.53 -10.12 5.70
C ASN A 76 -4.22 -8.85 6.24
N THR A 77 -3.49 -7.99 6.95
CA THR A 77 -4.04 -6.70 7.40
C THR A 77 -4.39 -5.79 6.22
N VAL A 78 -3.50 -5.69 5.22
CA VAL A 78 -3.75 -4.89 4.00
C VAL A 78 -4.93 -5.45 3.20
N ARG A 79 -5.06 -6.77 3.09
CA ARG A 79 -6.21 -7.43 2.46
C ARG A 79 -7.51 -7.08 3.15
N ASN A 80 -7.56 -7.21 4.49
CA ASN A 80 -8.76 -6.86 5.25
C ASN A 80 -9.14 -5.38 5.07
N TRP A 81 -8.17 -4.46 5.12
CA TRP A 81 -8.44 -3.04 4.85
C TRP A 81 -8.94 -2.79 3.43
N PHE A 82 -8.42 -3.51 2.45
CA PHE A 82 -8.87 -3.41 1.06
C PHE A 82 -10.31 -3.92 0.92
N ASP A 83 -10.67 -5.04 1.54
CA ASP A 83 -12.02 -5.59 1.52
C ASP A 83 -13.03 -4.67 2.26
N ASP A 84 -12.60 -4.03 3.35
CA ASP A 84 -13.40 -3.06 4.11
C ASP A 84 -13.51 -1.69 3.42
N SER A 85 -12.71 -1.45 2.38
CA SER A 85 -12.67 -0.16 1.68
C SER A 85 -13.78 -0.02 0.63
N CYS A 86 -14.18 1.22 0.34
CA CYS A 86 -15.15 1.50 -0.71
C CYS A 86 -14.58 1.26 -2.13
N GLY A 87 -15.41 1.39 -3.16
CA GLY A 87 -15.02 1.13 -4.55
C GLY A 87 -13.88 2.00 -5.12
N MET A 88 -13.48 3.07 -4.42
CA MET A 88 -12.35 3.93 -4.81
C MET A 88 -11.01 3.43 -4.25
N ARG A 89 -10.99 2.25 -3.62
CA ARG A 89 -9.82 1.68 -2.97
C ARG A 89 -8.61 1.52 -3.89
N PHE A 90 -7.43 1.74 -3.34
CA PHE A 90 -6.15 1.48 -3.98
C PHE A 90 -5.08 1.15 -2.94
N VAL A 91 -3.98 0.55 -3.41
CA VAL A 91 -2.79 0.28 -2.57
C VAL A 91 -1.57 0.90 -3.26
N SER A 92 -0.78 1.67 -2.51
CA SER A 92 0.50 2.20 -2.98
C SER A 92 1.65 1.81 -2.05
N ALA A 93 2.86 1.75 -2.58
CA ALA A 93 4.09 1.79 -1.81
C ALA A 93 4.60 3.23 -1.76
N SER A 94 5.07 3.66 -0.61
CA SER A 94 5.77 4.92 -0.37
C SER A 94 7.15 4.60 0.15
N GLY A 95 8.17 5.17 -0.50
CA GLY A 95 9.58 5.02 -0.12
C GLY A 95 10.35 6.31 -0.30
N THR A 96 11.53 6.37 0.30
CA THR A 96 12.48 7.47 0.15
C THR A 96 13.72 7.01 -0.59
N LYS A 97 14.08 7.72 -1.66
CA LYS A 97 15.29 7.51 -2.44
C LYS A 97 15.99 8.84 -2.70
N ASP A 98 17.29 8.91 -2.39
CA ASP A 98 18.09 10.14 -2.51
C ASP A 98 17.44 11.36 -1.80
N GLY A 99 16.76 11.11 -0.68
CA GLY A 99 16.03 12.12 0.09
C GLY A 99 14.73 12.61 -0.56
N GLN A 100 14.27 11.97 -1.62
CA GLN A 100 13.02 12.27 -2.31
C GLN A 100 11.95 11.23 -2.02
N HIS A 101 10.71 11.68 -1.91
CA HIS A 101 9.55 10.81 -1.82
C HIS A 101 9.29 10.12 -3.16
N GLU A 102 9.17 8.81 -3.16
CA GLU A 102 8.72 8.01 -4.29
C GLU A 102 7.42 7.28 -3.93
N ILE A 103 6.45 7.32 -4.84
CA ILE A 103 5.19 6.59 -4.72
C ILE A 103 5.10 5.62 -5.89
N THR A 104 4.84 4.35 -5.59
CA THR A 104 4.58 3.31 -6.59
C THR A 104 3.17 2.77 -6.37
N THR A 105 2.37 2.72 -7.43
CA THR A 105 1.07 2.05 -7.37
C THR A 105 1.26 0.53 -7.29
N LEU A 106 0.65 -0.13 -6.30
CA LEU A 106 0.67 -1.59 -6.13
C LEU A 106 -0.63 -2.24 -6.54
N ILE A 107 -1.77 -1.59 -6.29
CA ILE A 107 -3.09 -1.92 -6.82
C ILE A 107 -3.72 -0.58 -7.22
N ALA A 108 -4.05 -0.40 -8.49
CA ALA A 108 -4.60 0.86 -8.97
C ALA A 108 -6.07 1.05 -8.55
N GLN A 109 -6.53 2.31 -8.53
CA GLN A 109 -7.95 2.59 -8.32
C GLN A 109 -8.80 1.88 -9.37
N PHE A 110 -9.90 1.28 -8.93
CA PHE A 110 -10.83 0.47 -9.73
C PHE A 110 -10.22 -0.81 -10.32
N GLU A 111 -9.01 -1.20 -9.88
CA GLU A 111 -8.46 -2.53 -10.15
C GLU A 111 -9.10 -3.51 -9.17
N GLU A 112 -9.74 -4.55 -9.69
CA GLU A 112 -10.13 -5.67 -8.86
C GLU A 112 -8.92 -6.58 -8.65
N ALA A 113 -8.67 -6.94 -7.39
CA ALA A 113 -7.55 -7.78 -6.98
C ALA A 113 -8.08 -9.10 -6.42
N PHE A 114 -8.55 -9.98 -7.31
CA PHE A 114 -9.03 -11.33 -6.99
C PHE A 114 -7.87 -12.31 -6.70
#